data_AF-A0A379ZLX3-F1
#
_entry.id   AF-A0A379ZLX3-F1
#
_cell.length_a   1.000
_cell.length_b   1.000
_cell.length_c   1.000
_cell.angle_alpha   90.00
_cell.angle_beta   90.00
_cell.angle_gamma   90.00
#
_symmetry.space_group_name_H-M   'P 1'
#
loop_
_entity.id
_entity.type
_entity.pdbx_description
1 polymer ?
#
loop_
_entity_poly.entity_id
_entity_poly.type
_entity_poly.pdbx_seq_one_letter_code
_entity_poly.pdbx_strand_id
1 'polypeptide(L)'
;MNNELPDDIELLKAMLRKQQSRLRQYACQVAGYEQEIERLKAQLDRLRRMLFGQSSEKKRHKLENQIRQAEKRLSELENRLNTARNLLEDASSVTDSPDTSPPSENPIASKPEFPGRKSSRKPLPVELPRETHRLLPAETSCPACGGVLKEMGETISEQLDIINTAFKVIETIRPKLACSRCDVIVQAPLPPKPIERGYASAGLLARILVSKYMEHIPLYRQSEIYARQGVELSRNTMVRWVSEMADKLRPLYIALNDYVLEAGKVHADDTPVKVLAPGNGKTKTGRLWVYVRDDRNAGSSLPAAVWFAYSADRKGEHPQLHLAKYQGVLQADAYAGYNVLYETGRVKEAGCLAHARRKIHDEDVRRPTEMTQEALRRIAELYDIEAEIRGSPAEERLAVRKARSVQLMQSLYDWIQLQRKTLSKHAEMAKAFDYILNHWNALNEFCRDGWVEIDNNIGENALRSVAVGRKNYLFFGSDKGGESAAIIYSLLVTCKQNEVEPEDWLREVIEKLNDWPSNQVHELLPWNFSSVK
;
A
#
# COMPACT_ATOMS: atom_id res chain seq x y z
N MET A 1 7.73 -55.33 12.98
CA MET A 1 9.09 -55.84 12.72
C MET A 1 9.90 -55.59 13.97
N ASN A 2 10.44 -56.65 14.60
CA ASN A 2 11.23 -56.55 15.84
C ASN A 2 12.37 -55.55 15.64
N ASN A 3 12.35 -54.47 16.40
CA ASN A 3 13.42 -53.47 16.46
C ASN A 3 14.42 -53.94 17.54
N GLU A 4 15.04 -55.11 17.32
CA GLU A 4 16.10 -55.61 18.19
C GLU A 4 17.39 -54.91 17.79
N LEU A 5 17.72 -53.85 18.54
CA LEU A 5 19.04 -53.25 18.49
C LEU A 5 20.04 -54.25 19.10
N PRO A 6 21.24 -54.43 18.51
CA PRO A 6 22.22 -55.35 19.07
C PRO A 6 22.74 -54.87 20.44
N ASP A 7 22.98 -55.80 21.37
CA ASP A 7 23.56 -55.48 22.70
C ASP A 7 25.08 -55.23 22.69
N ASP A 8 25.73 -55.48 21.55
CA ASP A 8 27.16 -55.20 21.36
C ASP A 8 27.38 -53.69 21.15
N ILE A 9 28.08 -53.07 22.11
CA ILE A 9 28.41 -51.65 22.13
C ILE A 9 29.19 -51.21 20.88
N GLU A 10 30.12 -52.03 20.37
CA GLU A 10 30.89 -51.68 19.18
C GLU A 10 30.02 -51.75 17.91
N LEU A 11 29.07 -52.69 17.87
CA LEU A 11 28.10 -52.80 16.78
C LEU A 11 27.12 -51.60 16.79
N LEU A 12 26.66 -51.16 17.96
CA LEU A 12 25.83 -49.96 18.12
C LEU A 12 26.59 -48.68 17.71
N LYS A 13 27.84 -48.52 18.12
CA LYS A 13 28.70 -47.40 17.68
C LYS A 13 28.88 -47.40 16.16
N ALA A 14 29.04 -48.56 15.54
CA ALA A 14 29.12 -48.69 14.09
C ALA A 14 27.81 -48.30 13.39
N MET A 15 26.65 -48.69 13.93
CA MET A 15 25.33 -48.30 13.42
C MET A 15 25.09 -46.78 13.53
N LEU A 16 25.44 -46.16 14.66
CA LEU A 16 25.36 -44.71 14.87
C LEU A 16 26.25 -43.92 13.91
N ARG A 17 27.50 -44.36 13.70
CA ARG A 17 28.40 -43.74 12.71
C ARG A 17 27.82 -43.83 11.30
N LYS A 18 27.21 -44.97 10.94
CA LYS A 18 26.55 -45.17 9.64
C LYS A 18 25.32 -44.27 9.47
N GLN A 19 24.52 -44.08 10.52
CA GLN A 19 23.36 -43.17 10.50
C GLN A 19 23.80 -41.70 10.40
N GLN A 20 24.80 -41.28 11.19
CA GLN A 20 25.36 -39.92 11.09
C GLN A 20 25.96 -39.64 9.71
N SER A 21 26.61 -40.63 9.09
CA SER A 21 27.11 -40.51 7.71
C SER A 21 25.96 -40.30 6.70
N ARG A 22 24.84 -41.01 6.86
CA ARG A 22 23.65 -40.84 6.00
C ARG A 22 23.00 -39.47 6.18
N LEU A 23 22.86 -39.01 7.42
CA LEU A 23 22.33 -37.67 7.71
C LEU A 23 23.18 -36.56 7.09
N ARG A 24 24.51 -36.66 7.20
CA ARG A 24 25.44 -35.73 6.54
C ARG A 24 25.31 -35.76 5.02
N GLN A 25 25.13 -36.94 4.43
CA GLN A 25 24.94 -37.10 3.00
C GLN A 25 23.65 -36.43 2.52
N TYR A 26 22.52 -36.62 3.21
CA TYR A 26 21.25 -36.00 2.86
C TYR A 26 21.27 -34.48 3.08
N ALA A 27 21.86 -34.00 4.18
CA ALA A 27 22.02 -32.57 4.42
C ALA A 27 22.86 -31.89 3.32
N CYS A 28 23.92 -32.55 2.83
CA CYS A 28 24.72 -32.06 1.72
C CYS A 28 23.94 -32.03 0.40
N GLN A 29 23.10 -33.05 0.13
CA GLN A 29 22.23 -33.07 -1.05
C GLN A 29 21.18 -31.95 -1.03
N VAL A 30 20.55 -31.71 0.13
CA VAL A 30 19.58 -30.62 0.32
C VAL A 30 20.24 -29.27 0.04
N ALA A 31 21.39 -28.99 0.64
CA ALA A 31 22.14 -27.75 0.41
C ALA A 31 22.55 -27.58 -1.06
N GLY A 32 22.97 -28.66 -1.74
CA GLY A 32 23.32 -28.64 -3.15
C GLY A 32 22.13 -28.29 -4.06
N TYR A 33 20.96 -28.88 -3.81
CA TYR A 33 19.75 -28.57 -4.58
C TYR A 33 19.25 -27.14 -4.33
N GLU A 34 19.32 -26.64 -3.09
CA GLU A 34 18.96 -25.26 -2.76
C GLU A 34 19.84 -24.26 -3.55
N GLN A 35 21.15 -24.49 -3.60
CA GLN A 35 22.08 -23.66 -4.36
C GLN A 35 21.82 -23.71 -5.88
N GLU A 36 21.52 -24.89 -6.43
CA GLU A 36 21.22 -25.02 -7.87
C GLU A 36 19.88 -24.35 -8.24
N ILE A 37 18.89 -24.42 -7.36
CA ILE A 37 17.59 -23.74 -7.50
C ILE A 37 17.77 -22.22 -7.47
N GLU A 38 18.56 -21.67 -6.55
CA GLU A 38 18.85 -20.24 -6.50
C GLU A 38 19.56 -19.77 -7.78
N ARG A 39 20.54 -20.54 -8.26
CA ARG A 39 21.24 -20.24 -9.52
C ARG A 39 20.29 -20.23 -10.72
N LEU A 40 19.37 -21.20 -10.81
CA LEU A 40 18.40 -21.27 -11.90
C LEU A 40 17.34 -20.15 -11.82
N LYS A 41 16.90 -19.77 -10.61
CA LYS A 41 16.02 -18.61 -10.40
C LYS A 41 16.68 -17.32 -10.89
N ALA A 42 17.96 -17.10 -10.56
CA ALA A 42 18.72 -15.95 -11.06
C ALA A 42 18.88 -15.96 -12.60
N GLN A 43 19.08 -17.15 -13.20
CA GLN A 43 19.15 -17.29 -14.65
C GLN A 43 17.79 -16.98 -15.33
N LEU A 44 16.68 -17.44 -14.75
CA LEU A 44 15.33 -17.14 -15.23
C LEU A 44 15.03 -15.64 -15.19
N ASP A 45 15.39 -14.96 -14.11
CA ASP A 45 15.22 -13.51 -14.00
C ASP A 45 16.02 -12.76 -15.06
N ARG A 46 17.26 -13.20 -15.34
CA ARG A 46 18.08 -12.64 -16.43
C ARG A 46 17.41 -12.86 -17.80
N LEU A 47 16.94 -14.08 -18.10
CA LEU A 47 16.28 -14.39 -19.37
C LEU A 47 14.98 -13.60 -19.55
N ARG A 48 14.17 -13.46 -18.49
CA ARG A 48 12.93 -12.66 -18.49
C ARG A 48 13.20 -11.17 -18.70
N ARG A 49 14.29 -10.63 -18.15
CA ARG A 49 14.73 -9.25 -18.44
C ARG A 49 15.18 -9.08 -19.90
N MET A 50 15.92 -10.05 -20.45
CA MET A 50 16.37 -10.02 -21.85
C MET A 50 15.23 -10.16 -22.85
N LEU A 51 14.12 -10.80 -22.45
CA LEU A 51 12.89 -10.86 -23.24
C LEU A 51 12.24 -9.48 -23.38
N PHE A 52 12.38 -8.63 -22.37
CA PHE A 52 11.88 -7.25 -22.37
C PHE A 52 12.82 -6.36 -23.19
N GLY A 53 12.37 -5.89 -24.35
CA GLY A 53 13.14 -5.03 -25.26
C GLY A 53 13.71 -5.70 -26.51
N GLN A 54 13.38 -6.98 -26.78
CA GLN A 54 13.72 -7.62 -28.05
C GLN A 54 12.63 -7.40 -29.13
N SER A 55 13.02 -6.76 -30.23
CA SER A 55 12.16 -6.51 -31.40
C SER A 55 12.22 -7.62 -32.45
N SER A 56 13.20 -8.53 -32.37
CA SER A 56 13.34 -9.63 -33.33
C SER A 56 12.56 -10.87 -32.87
N GLU A 57 11.52 -11.26 -33.62
CA GLU A 57 10.66 -12.42 -33.33
C GLU A 57 11.43 -13.73 -33.16
N LYS A 58 12.42 -13.99 -34.03
CA LYS A 58 13.25 -15.22 -33.96
C LYS A 58 14.08 -15.28 -32.68
N LYS A 59 14.59 -14.15 -32.19
CA LYS A 59 15.37 -14.07 -30.93
C LYS A 59 14.45 -14.16 -29.71
N ARG A 60 13.27 -13.55 -29.79
CA ARG A 60 12.23 -13.63 -28.76
C ARG A 60 11.75 -15.07 -28.55
N HIS A 61 11.42 -15.79 -29.62
CA HIS A 61 11.01 -17.20 -29.54
C HIS A 61 12.11 -18.10 -28.95
N LYS A 62 13.39 -17.83 -29.27
CA LYS A 62 14.54 -18.54 -28.68
C LYS A 62 14.63 -18.32 -27.16
N LEU A 63 14.42 -17.09 -26.70
CA LEU A 63 14.42 -16.75 -25.27
C LEU A 63 13.23 -17.37 -24.53
N GLU A 64 12.03 -17.36 -25.13
CA GLU A 64 10.83 -18.00 -24.57
C GLU A 64 11.02 -19.52 -24.41
N ASN A 65 11.63 -20.19 -25.40
CA ASN A 65 11.97 -21.60 -25.30
C ASN A 65 13.02 -21.89 -24.20
N GLN A 66 14.02 -21.02 -24.04
CA GLN A 66 15.01 -21.14 -22.97
C GLN A 66 14.39 -20.94 -21.57
N ILE A 67 13.45 -20.00 -21.44
CA ILE A 67 12.69 -19.79 -20.20
C ILE A 67 11.88 -21.04 -19.87
N ARG A 68 11.15 -21.59 -20.83
CA ARG A 68 10.34 -22.81 -20.65
C ARG A 68 11.18 -24.01 -20.23
N GLN A 69 12.36 -24.20 -20.83
CA GLN A 69 13.28 -25.28 -20.46
C GLN A 69 13.83 -25.09 -19.04
N ALA A 70 14.18 -23.86 -18.66
CA ALA A 70 14.68 -23.55 -17.32
C ALA A 70 13.59 -23.69 -16.24
N GLU A 71 12.34 -23.31 -16.53
CA GLU A 71 11.18 -23.52 -15.63
C GLU A 71 10.89 -25.01 -15.41
N LYS A 72 10.97 -25.84 -16.46
CA LYS A 72 10.83 -27.29 -16.34
C LYS A 72 11.91 -27.88 -15.43
N ARG A 73 13.18 -27.49 -15.63
CA ARG A 73 14.31 -27.96 -14.79
C ARG A 73 14.18 -27.49 -13.34
N LEU A 74 13.69 -26.27 -13.12
CA LEU A 74 13.43 -25.74 -11.79
C LEU A 74 12.39 -26.59 -11.05
N SER A 75 11.27 -26.91 -11.70
CA SER A 75 10.23 -27.77 -11.12
C SER A 75 10.75 -29.17 -10.79
N GLU A 76 11.60 -29.75 -11.65
CA GLU A 76 12.23 -31.06 -11.39
C GLU A 76 13.16 -31.02 -10.16
N LEU A 77 13.98 -29.98 -10.02
CA LEU A 77 14.86 -29.81 -8.86
C LEU A 77 14.09 -29.53 -7.58
N GLU A 78 13.02 -28.74 -7.62
CA GLU A 78 12.16 -28.49 -6.46
C GLU A 78 11.50 -29.79 -5.96
N ASN A 79 11.10 -30.68 -6.87
CA ASN A 79 10.61 -32.02 -6.51
C ASN A 79 11.71 -32.87 -5.87
N ARG A 80 12.92 -32.90 -6.44
CA ARG A 80 14.07 -33.64 -5.86
C ARG A 80 14.48 -33.12 -4.49
N LEU A 81 14.44 -31.80 -4.29
CA LEU A 81 14.70 -31.15 -3.00
C LEU A 81 13.66 -31.59 -1.95
N ASN A 82 12.38 -31.61 -2.30
CA ASN A 82 11.34 -32.10 -1.40
C ASN A 82 11.54 -33.59 -1.04
N THR A 83 11.88 -34.44 -2.00
CA THR A 83 12.20 -35.84 -1.72
C THR A 83 13.41 -35.97 -0.78
N ALA A 84 14.47 -35.19 -1.01
CA ALA A 84 15.66 -35.21 -0.15
C ALA A 84 15.39 -34.68 1.27
N ARG A 85 14.53 -33.67 1.41
CA ARG A 85 14.09 -33.16 2.72
C ARG A 85 13.28 -34.19 3.49
N ASN A 86 12.34 -34.86 2.85
CA ASN A 86 11.57 -35.93 3.49
C ASN A 86 12.49 -37.07 3.96
N LEU A 87 13.47 -37.48 3.15
CA LEU A 87 14.45 -38.51 3.54
C LEU A 87 15.35 -38.07 4.72
N LEU A 88 15.66 -36.77 4.82
CA LEU A 88 16.39 -36.21 5.95
C LEU A 88 15.53 -36.20 7.22
N GLU A 89 14.26 -35.81 7.10
CA GLU A 89 13.29 -35.75 8.19
C GLU A 89 12.98 -37.17 8.74
N ASP A 90 12.72 -38.14 7.85
CA ASP A 90 12.50 -39.55 8.19
C ASP A 90 13.73 -40.20 8.85
N ALA A 91 14.94 -39.76 8.46
CA ALA A 91 16.19 -40.25 9.06
C ALA A 91 16.52 -39.60 10.42
N SER A 92 15.92 -38.42 10.69
CA SER A 92 16.05 -37.66 11.93
C SER A 92 14.97 -37.99 12.96
N SER A 93 13.84 -38.56 12.57
CA SER A 93 12.66 -38.80 13.43
C SER A 93 12.72 -40.06 14.32
N VAL A 94 13.91 -40.58 14.64
CA VAL A 94 14.08 -41.65 15.64
C VAL A 94 14.89 -41.11 16.81
N THR A 95 14.28 -40.22 17.59
CA THR A 95 14.59 -39.97 19.00
C THR A 95 13.58 -38.96 19.50
N ASP A 96 12.45 -39.44 20.04
CA ASP A 96 11.82 -38.65 21.10
C ASP A 96 10.94 -39.49 22.04
N SER A 97 11.04 -39.12 23.32
CA SER A 97 10.19 -39.40 24.49
C SER A 97 10.74 -40.39 25.54
N PRO A 98 10.35 -40.26 26.83
CA PRO A 98 10.50 -39.09 27.71
C PRO A 98 11.04 -39.49 29.11
N ASP A 99 11.21 -38.50 30.00
CA ASP A 99 11.36 -38.58 31.47
C ASP A 99 12.71 -39.01 32.10
N THR A 100 13.43 -38.02 32.66
CA THR A 100 13.77 -37.93 34.10
C THR A 100 14.48 -36.61 34.42
N SER A 101 13.86 -35.77 35.27
CA SER A 101 14.54 -34.78 36.14
C SER A 101 15.12 -35.53 37.36
N PRO A 102 16.11 -35.09 38.18
CA PRO A 102 16.41 -33.73 38.71
C PRO A 102 17.96 -33.47 38.91
N PRO A 103 18.50 -32.52 39.72
CA PRO A 103 17.90 -31.43 40.49
C PRO A 103 18.38 -30.01 40.14
N SER A 104 17.53 -29.04 40.49
CA SER A 104 17.82 -27.61 40.46
C SER A 104 18.65 -27.19 41.68
N GLU A 105 19.77 -26.50 41.43
CA GLU A 105 20.30 -25.51 42.37
C GLU A 105 19.96 -24.11 41.83
N ASN A 106 19.02 -23.47 42.52
CA ASN A 106 18.75 -22.04 42.38
C ASN A 106 19.76 -21.26 43.24
N PRO A 107 20.48 -20.28 42.69
CA PRO A 107 20.55 -18.98 43.33
C PRO A 107 19.29 -18.23 42.92
N ILE A 108 18.51 -17.84 43.92
CA ILE A 108 17.31 -17.02 43.80
C ILE A 108 17.62 -15.80 42.93
N ALA A 109 17.14 -15.84 41.68
CA ALA A 109 17.07 -14.65 40.84
C ALA A 109 15.94 -13.79 41.42
N SER A 110 16.32 -12.86 42.29
CA SER A 110 15.53 -11.68 42.59
C SER A 110 15.05 -11.08 41.27
N LYS A 111 13.77 -10.67 41.26
CA LYS A 111 13.17 -9.87 40.18
C LYS A 111 14.22 -8.92 39.62
N PRO A 112 14.45 -8.84 38.30
CA PRO A 112 15.08 -7.65 37.78
C PRO A 112 14.10 -6.51 38.05
N GLU A 113 14.31 -5.81 39.16
CA GLU A 113 14.02 -4.39 39.21
C GLU A 113 14.67 -3.84 37.96
N PHE A 114 13.85 -3.50 36.97
CA PHE A 114 14.32 -2.74 35.82
C PHE A 114 15.03 -1.52 36.41
N PRO A 115 16.36 -1.38 36.27
CA PRO A 115 16.94 -0.07 36.48
C PRO A 115 16.31 0.75 35.37
N GLY A 116 15.40 1.65 35.75
CA GLY A 116 14.65 2.50 34.83
C GLY A 116 15.64 3.03 33.82
N ARG A 117 15.60 2.46 32.61
CA ARG A 117 16.55 2.81 31.55
C ARG A 117 16.19 4.23 31.20
N LYS A 118 16.92 5.18 31.78
CA LYS A 118 17.03 6.53 31.25
C LYS A 118 17.66 6.37 29.88
N SER A 119 16.81 6.18 28.86
CA SER A 119 17.19 6.40 27.47
C SER A 119 17.48 7.88 27.36
N SER A 120 18.69 8.29 27.72
CA SER A 120 19.23 9.56 27.27
C SER A 120 19.28 9.45 25.76
N ARG A 121 18.42 10.20 25.10
CA ARG A 121 18.45 10.35 23.65
C ARG A 121 19.86 10.79 23.29
N LYS A 122 20.44 10.19 22.25
CA LYS A 122 21.66 10.76 21.66
C LYS A 122 21.33 12.21 21.26
N PRO A 123 22.18 13.19 21.62
CA PRO A 123 22.02 14.55 21.14
C PRO A 123 22.06 14.56 19.60
N LEU A 124 21.41 15.56 18.99
CA LEU A 124 21.49 15.72 17.54
C LEU A 124 22.92 16.10 17.13
N PRO A 125 23.37 15.73 15.93
CA PRO A 125 24.76 15.99 15.52
C PRO A 125 25.12 17.49 15.61
N VAL A 126 26.29 17.77 16.16
CA VAL A 126 26.77 19.15 16.34
C VAL A 126 27.11 19.82 15.01
N GLU A 127 27.42 19.04 13.98
CA GLU A 127 27.80 19.53 12.66
C GLU A 127 26.61 20.02 11.81
N LEU A 128 25.37 19.67 12.19
CA LEU A 128 24.19 20.12 11.44
C LEU A 128 23.95 21.63 11.62
N PRO A 129 23.54 22.34 10.56
CA PRO A 129 23.17 23.75 10.66
C PRO A 129 22.00 23.93 11.64
N ARG A 130 22.06 24.95 12.47
CA ARG A 130 21.05 25.30 13.47
C ARG A 130 20.28 26.55 13.05
N GLU A 131 18.96 26.45 13.07
CA GLU A 131 18.06 27.59 12.91
C GLU A 131 17.45 27.90 14.28
N THR A 132 17.85 29.03 14.85
CA THR A 132 17.50 29.39 16.23
C THR A 132 16.29 30.31 16.26
N HIS A 133 15.24 29.88 16.94
CA HIS A 133 14.01 30.64 17.17
C HIS A 133 13.91 31.00 18.65
N ARG A 134 14.05 32.29 18.98
CA ARG A 134 13.95 32.78 20.36
C ARG A 134 12.53 33.24 20.66
N LEU A 135 11.82 32.55 21.53
CA LEU A 135 10.44 32.85 21.92
C LEU A 135 10.40 33.55 23.27
N LEU A 136 10.09 34.85 23.23
CA LEU A 136 9.87 35.66 24.43
C LEU A 136 8.48 35.42 25.01
N PRO A 137 8.30 35.51 26.35
CA PRO A 137 6.97 35.53 26.94
C PRO A 137 6.13 36.70 26.40
N ALA A 138 4.81 36.53 26.36
CA ALA A 138 3.90 37.59 25.93
C ALA A 138 3.85 38.74 26.94
N GLU A 139 4.12 38.43 28.21
CA GLU A 139 4.11 39.38 29.31
C GLU A 139 5.36 40.27 29.28
N THR A 140 5.16 41.57 29.11
CA THR A 140 6.23 42.58 29.19
C THR A 140 6.50 43.06 30.62
N SER A 141 5.62 42.70 31.58
CA SER A 141 5.69 43.04 33.00
C SER A 141 5.18 41.88 33.85
N CYS A 142 5.56 41.82 35.13
CA CYS A 142 5.15 40.73 36.01
C CYS A 142 3.62 40.65 36.12
N PRO A 143 2.99 39.51 35.78
CA PRO A 143 1.53 39.36 35.83
C PRO A 143 0.95 39.43 37.25
N ALA A 144 1.78 39.23 38.28
CA ALA A 144 1.34 39.26 39.68
C ALA A 144 1.48 40.65 40.34
N CYS A 145 2.48 41.45 39.98
CA CYS A 145 2.77 42.71 40.70
C CYS A 145 3.14 43.91 39.81
N GLY A 146 3.13 43.76 38.49
CA GLY A 146 3.52 44.81 37.53
C GLY A 146 5.01 45.18 37.55
N GLY A 147 5.85 44.47 38.31
CA GLY A 147 7.29 44.70 38.40
C GLY A 147 8.05 44.34 37.12
N VAL A 148 9.27 44.87 36.99
CA VAL A 148 10.17 44.62 35.85
C VAL A 148 10.64 43.15 35.85
N LEU A 149 10.62 42.55 34.67
CA LEU A 149 11.09 41.18 34.39
C LEU A 149 12.54 41.21 33.92
N LYS A 150 13.39 40.31 34.44
CA LYS A 150 14.81 40.15 34.04
C LYS A 150 15.10 38.71 33.62
N GLU A 151 15.96 38.54 32.64
CA GLU A 151 16.41 37.20 32.20
C GLU A 151 17.19 36.49 33.32
N MET A 152 16.76 35.27 33.65
CA MET A 152 17.38 34.42 34.68
C MET A 152 18.10 33.20 34.07
N GLY A 153 17.64 32.75 32.90
CA GLY A 153 18.19 31.60 32.19
C GLY A 153 17.30 31.24 31.01
N GLU A 154 17.56 30.12 30.36
CA GLU A 154 16.79 29.72 29.18
C GLU A 154 16.53 28.21 29.15
N THR A 155 15.61 27.80 28.28
CA THR A 155 15.37 26.40 27.97
C THR A 155 15.43 26.24 26.47
N ILE A 156 16.31 25.34 26.00
CA ILE A 156 16.51 25.04 24.59
C ILE A 156 15.80 23.72 24.29
N SER A 157 15.05 23.69 23.20
CA SER A 157 14.51 22.45 22.66
C SER A 157 14.86 22.31 21.19
N GLU A 158 15.41 21.15 20.83
CA GLU A 158 15.81 20.86 19.46
C GLU A 158 14.76 20.00 18.72
N GLN A 159 14.66 20.21 17.41
CA GLN A 159 14.00 19.32 16.45
C GLN A 159 14.88 19.12 15.22
N LEU A 160 14.98 17.90 14.74
CA LEU A 160 15.59 17.54 13.47
C LEU A 160 14.60 17.82 12.34
N ASP A 161 15.03 18.60 11.36
CA ASP A 161 14.25 18.95 10.17
C ASP A 161 15.03 18.64 8.88
N ILE A 162 14.30 18.59 7.78
CA ILE A 162 14.86 18.48 6.43
C ILE A 162 14.20 19.52 5.52
N ILE A 163 15.05 20.24 4.78
CA ILE A 163 14.61 21.11 3.69
C ILE A 163 15.29 20.62 2.43
N ASN A 164 14.49 20.29 1.41
CA ASN A 164 14.93 19.63 0.19
C ASN A 164 15.68 18.32 0.52
N THR A 165 17.01 18.37 0.54
CA THR A 165 17.87 17.23 0.84
C THR A 165 18.89 17.51 1.94
N ALA A 166 18.78 18.65 2.64
CA ALA A 166 19.71 19.06 3.69
C ALA A 166 19.04 18.98 5.06
N PHE A 167 19.67 18.28 5.99
CA PHE A 167 19.25 18.25 7.39
C PHE A 167 19.65 19.53 8.11
N LYS A 168 18.78 19.99 9.00
CA LYS A 168 19.05 21.07 9.94
C LYS A 168 18.44 20.75 11.31
N VAL A 169 18.87 21.49 12.32
CA VAL A 169 18.27 21.47 13.65
C VAL A 169 17.51 22.77 13.87
N ILE A 170 16.23 22.69 14.18
CA ILE A 170 15.45 23.83 14.65
C ILE A 170 15.65 23.90 16.17
N GLU A 171 16.26 24.98 16.65
CA GLU A 171 16.48 25.25 18.08
C GLU A 171 15.49 26.30 18.57
N THR A 172 14.54 25.88 19.42
CA THR A 172 13.64 26.82 20.09
C THR A 172 14.20 27.20 21.46
N ILE A 173 14.64 28.45 21.60
CA ILE A 173 15.13 29.02 22.85
C ILE A 173 13.99 29.78 23.53
N ARG A 174 13.68 29.41 24.78
CA ARG A 174 12.66 30.05 25.60
C ARG A 174 13.29 30.66 26.86
N PRO A 175 13.57 31.97 26.89
CA PRO A 175 14.10 32.64 28.07
C PRO A 175 13.12 32.57 29.25
N LYS A 176 13.66 32.35 30.44
CA LYS A 176 12.96 32.45 31.73
C LYS A 176 13.20 33.84 32.28
N LEU A 177 12.13 34.60 32.46
CA LEU A 177 12.19 35.93 33.04
C LEU A 177 11.71 35.87 34.50
N ALA A 178 12.48 36.40 35.43
CA ALA A 178 12.10 36.49 36.85
C ALA A 178 11.76 37.95 37.20
N CYS A 179 10.68 38.15 37.98
CA CYS A 179 10.32 39.47 38.48
C CYS A 179 11.30 39.93 39.56
N SER A 180 11.82 41.16 39.43
CA SER A 180 12.74 41.75 40.42
C SER A 180 12.08 42.14 41.75
N ARG A 181 10.76 41.98 41.91
CA ARG A 181 10.00 42.36 43.12
C ARG A 181 9.45 41.17 43.90
N CYS A 182 8.91 40.17 43.19
CA CYS A 182 8.19 39.05 43.81
C CYS A 182 8.63 37.68 43.29
N ASP A 183 9.74 37.61 42.55
CA ASP A 183 10.37 36.38 42.05
C ASP A 183 9.49 35.47 41.17
N VAL A 184 8.33 35.95 40.72
CA VAL A 184 7.50 35.23 39.74
C VAL A 184 8.27 35.03 38.43
N ILE A 185 8.31 33.78 37.97
CA ILE A 185 8.96 33.38 36.72
C ILE A 185 7.92 33.30 35.61
N VAL A 186 8.23 33.95 34.49
CA VAL A 186 7.45 33.92 33.26
C VAL A 186 8.31 33.32 32.15
N GLN A 187 7.74 32.40 31.36
CA GLN A 187 8.39 31.76 30.22
C GLN A 187 7.35 31.52 29.13
N ALA A 188 7.71 31.74 27.86
CA ALA A 188 6.85 31.37 26.75
C ALA A 188 6.51 29.86 26.79
N PRO A 189 5.28 29.44 26.49
CA PRO A 189 4.95 28.02 26.38
C PRO A 189 5.78 27.35 25.27
N LEU A 190 6.04 26.05 25.41
CA LEU A 190 6.69 25.29 24.34
C LEU A 190 5.67 25.11 23.20
N PRO A 191 6.01 25.46 21.95
CA PRO A 191 5.12 25.17 20.82
C PRO A 191 4.79 23.69 20.73
N PRO A 192 3.56 23.34 20.33
CA PRO A 192 3.15 21.95 20.21
C PRO A 192 4.02 21.25 19.16
N LYS A 193 4.55 20.08 19.52
CA LYS A 193 5.34 19.27 18.59
C LYS A 193 4.42 18.33 17.80
N PRO A 194 4.71 18.05 16.52
CA PRO A 194 3.96 17.07 15.73
C PRO A 194 3.79 15.73 16.43
N ILE A 195 4.85 15.27 17.09
CA ILE A 195 4.86 14.06 17.90
C ILE A 195 5.23 14.44 19.32
N GLU A 196 4.42 14.03 20.28
CA GLU A 196 4.69 14.27 21.69
C GLU A 196 6.02 13.64 22.10
N ARG A 197 6.87 14.45 22.74
CA ARG A 197 8.24 14.07 23.07
C ARG A 197 9.04 13.64 21.83
N GLY A 198 8.58 13.85 20.60
CA GLY A 198 9.33 13.61 19.38
C GLY A 198 10.42 14.66 19.19
N TYR A 199 11.41 14.33 18.36
CA TYR A 199 12.41 15.30 17.89
C TYR A 199 12.29 15.55 16.39
N ALA A 200 11.37 14.90 15.67
CA ALA A 200 11.13 15.23 14.27
C ALA A 200 10.31 16.52 14.17
N SER A 201 10.69 17.38 13.23
CA SER A 201 9.86 18.49 12.75
C SER A 201 8.72 17.99 11.85
N ALA A 202 7.83 18.90 11.46
CA ALA A 202 6.82 18.62 10.45
C ALA A 202 7.45 18.29 9.09
N GLY A 203 8.47 19.03 8.67
CA GLY A 203 9.18 18.81 7.41
C GLY A 203 9.81 17.42 7.30
N LEU A 204 10.48 16.95 8.35
CA LEU A 204 11.05 15.59 8.37
C LEU A 204 9.97 14.51 8.29
N LEU A 205 8.85 14.68 9.01
CA LEU A 205 7.75 13.73 8.98
C LEU A 205 7.09 13.70 7.60
N ALA A 206 6.85 14.86 6.99
CA ALA A 206 6.32 14.99 5.65
C ALA A 206 7.22 14.27 4.63
N ARG A 207 8.53 14.55 4.65
CA ARG A 207 9.51 13.90 3.78
C ARG A 207 9.50 12.37 3.91
N ILE A 208 9.51 11.84 5.14
CA ILE A 208 9.50 10.39 5.37
C ILE A 208 8.25 9.73 4.77
N LEU A 209 7.09 10.37 4.93
CA LEU A 209 5.82 9.88 4.41
C LEU A 209 5.76 9.96 2.89
N VAL A 210 6.08 11.11 2.29
CA VAL A 210 6.09 11.28 0.84
C VAL A 210 7.11 10.34 0.18
N SER A 211 8.33 10.25 0.71
CA SER A 211 9.33 9.32 0.19
C SER A 211 8.85 7.87 0.25
N LYS A 212 8.10 7.48 1.28
CA LYS A 212 7.60 6.10 1.39
C LYS A 212 6.44 5.81 0.45
N TYR A 213 5.47 6.71 0.39
CA TYR A 213 4.16 6.43 -0.21
C TYR A 213 4.04 6.99 -1.64
N MET A 214 4.75 8.06 -1.98
CA MET A 214 4.75 8.66 -3.32
C MET A 214 6.00 8.31 -4.13
N GLU A 215 7.18 8.31 -3.50
CA GLU A 215 8.45 7.93 -4.17
C GLU A 215 8.77 6.43 -4.00
N HIS A 216 7.97 5.72 -3.20
CA HIS A 216 8.07 4.28 -2.97
C HIS A 216 9.43 3.81 -2.42
N ILE A 217 10.10 4.65 -1.64
CA ILE A 217 11.37 4.38 -0.94
C ILE A 217 11.08 3.74 0.43
N PRO A 218 11.39 2.45 0.65
CA PRO A 218 11.17 1.79 1.93
C PRO A 218 11.97 2.45 3.07
N LEU A 219 11.45 2.38 4.30
CA LEU A 219 12.06 3.05 5.46
C LEU A 219 13.51 2.62 5.75
N TYR A 220 13.88 1.36 5.46
CA TYR A 220 15.28 0.94 5.65
C TYR A 220 16.22 1.68 4.68
N ARG A 221 15.77 1.92 3.43
CA ARG A 221 16.53 2.65 2.42
C ARG A 221 16.59 4.14 2.75
N GLN A 222 15.51 4.70 3.31
CA GLN A 222 15.54 6.06 3.84
C GLN A 222 16.58 6.19 4.97
N SER A 223 16.63 5.25 5.91
CA SER A 223 17.63 5.20 6.98
C SER A 223 19.06 5.22 6.42
N GLU A 224 19.36 4.40 5.40
CA GLU A 224 20.67 4.39 4.71
C GLU A 224 20.97 5.68 3.93
N ILE A 225 19.96 6.34 3.36
CA ILE A 225 20.11 7.65 2.71
C ILE A 225 20.47 8.71 3.74
N TYR A 226 19.77 8.75 4.87
CA TYR A 226 19.99 9.74 5.93
C TYR A 226 21.32 9.53 6.66
N ALA A 227 21.74 8.26 6.86
CA ALA A 227 23.04 7.95 7.45
C ALA A 227 24.22 8.48 6.63
N ARG A 228 24.10 8.47 5.29
CA ARG A 228 25.11 9.08 4.38
C ARG A 228 25.21 10.60 4.51
N GLN A 229 24.23 11.24 5.13
CA GLN A 229 24.21 12.67 5.43
C GLN A 229 24.55 12.96 6.91
N GLY A 230 25.08 11.97 7.64
CA GLY A 230 25.45 12.12 9.05
C GLY A 230 24.30 11.97 10.04
N VAL A 231 23.12 11.51 9.58
CA VAL A 231 21.92 11.40 10.42
C VAL A 231 21.49 9.94 10.61
N GLU A 232 21.71 9.40 11.81
CA GLU A 232 21.29 8.04 12.18
C GLU A 232 19.81 7.99 12.59
N LEU A 233 18.91 7.66 11.66
CA LEU A 233 17.49 7.40 11.97
C LEU A 233 17.18 5.91 11.92
N SER A 234 16.81 5.32 13.06
CA SER A 234 16.45 3.91 13.13
C SER A 234 15.13 3.63 12.38
N ARG A 235 15.05 2.47 11.73
CA ARG A 235 13.81 2.00 11.08
C ARG A 235 12.62 1.96 12.05
N ASN A 236 12.84 1.50 13.28
CA ASN A 236 11.78 1.38 14.28
C ASN A 236 11.22 2.75 14.67
N THR A 237 12.08 3.76 14.79
CA THR A 237 11.68 5.15 15.03
C THR A 237 10.77 5.65 13.91
N MET A 238 11.17 5.46 12.65
CA MET A 238 10.36 5.88 11.50
C MET A 238 9.06 5.09 11.38
N VAL A 239 9.05 3.79 11.69
CA VAL A 239 7.80 2.99 11.71
C VAL A 239 6.82 3.55 12.74
N ARG A 240 7.30 3.89 13.95
CA ARG A 240 6.47 4.52 14.98
C ARG A 240 5.92 5.85 14.51
N TRP A 241 6.76 6.71 13.93
CA TRP A 241 6.34 8.00 13.38
C TRP A 241 5.29 7.85 12.27
N VAL A 242 5.43 6.89 11.36
CA VAL A 242 4.42 6.60 10.33
C VAL A 242 3.07 6.24 10.98
N SER A 243 3.07 5.38 12.00
CA SER A 243 1.84 4.99 12.71
C SER A 243 1.20 6.17 13.45
N GLU A 244 2.00 6.95 14.19
CA GLU A 244 1.51 8.12 14.93
C GLU A 244 0.97 9.20 14.00
N MET A 245 1.62 9.43 12.84
CA MET A 245 1.12 10.35 11.82
C MET A 245 -0.17 9.86 11.19
N ALA A 246 -0.29 8.57 10.87
CA ALA A 246 -1.55 8.04 10.37
C ALA A 246 -2.71 8.24 11.35
N ASP A 247 -2.46 8.06 12.66
CA ASP A 247 -3.49 8.31 13.67
C ASP A 247 -3.81 9.80 13.83
N LYS A 248 -2.81 10.69 13.75
CA LYS A 248 -3.02 12.14 13.76
C LYS A 248 -3.79 12.63 12.53
N LEU A 249 -3.49 12.10 11.34
CA LEU A 249 -4.14 12.44 10.07
C LEU A 249 -5.54 11.81 9.91
N ARG A 250 -5.96 10.94 10.84
CA ARG A 250 -7.25 10.23 10.76
C ARG A 250 -8.46 11.15 10.62
N PRO A 251 -8.57 12.31 11.30
CA PRO A 251 -9.70 13.21 11.11
C PRO A 251 -9.81 13.73 9.67
N LEU A 252 -8.68 14.03 9.01
CA LEU A 252 -8.66 14.40 7.58
C LEU A 252 -9.11 13.25 6.69
N TYR A 253 -8.66 12.04 6.99
CA TYR A 253 -9.07 10.84 6.27
C TYR A 253 -10.58 10.57 6.39
N ILE A 254 -11.17 10.84 7.56
CA ILE A 254 -12.63 10.73 7.76
C ILE A 254 -13.36 11.80 6.93
N ALA A 255 -12.93 13.06 7.00
CA ALA A 255 -13.52 14.13 6.19
C ALA A 255 -13.41 13.87 4.68
N LEU A 256 -12.27 13.32 4.24
CA LEU A 256 -12.06 12.90 2.85
C LEU A 256 -13.00 11.76 2.44
N ASN A 257 -13.19 10.76 3.32
CA ASN A 257 -14.14 9.67 3.09
C ASN A 257 -15.57 10.21 2.94
N ASP A 258 -16.00 11.10 3.83
CA ASP A 258 -17.32 11.71 3.77
C ASP A 258 -17.54 12.44 2.44
N TYR A 259 -16.53 13.18 1.96
CA TYR A 259 -16.55 13.83 0.65
C TYR A 259 -16.59 12.84 -0.53
N VAL A 260 -15.78 11.77 -0.49
CA VAL A 260 -15.74 10.76 -1.57
C VAL A 260 -17.06 10.00 -1.66
N LEU A 261 -17.75 9.78 -0.54
CA LEU A 261 -19.00 9.02 -0.45
C LEU A 261 -20.26 9.89 -0.41
N GLU A 262 -20.17 11.19 -0.73
CA GLU A 262 -21.36 11.98 -1.03
C GLU A 262 -22.14 11.35 -2.21
N ALA A 263 -23.46 11.60 -2.26
CA ALA A 263 -24.30 11.03 -3.29
C ALA A 263 -23.85 11.44 -4.69
N GLY A 264 -23.70 10.46 -5.59
CA GLY A 264 -23.16 10.69 -6.93
C GLY A 264 -22.68 9.40 -7.59
N LYS A 265 -21.56 9.46 -8.31
CA LYS A 265 -20.87 8.30 -8.89
C LYS A 265 -19.52 8.13 -8.19
N VAL A 266 -19.25 6.91 -7.72
CA VAL A 266 -17.95 6.53 -7.16
C VAL A 266 -17.38 5.34 -7.93
N HIS A 267 -16.11 5.43 -8.30
CA HIS A 267 -15.36 4.30 -8.85
C HIS A 267 -14.88 3.41 -7.70
N ALA A 268 -14.94 2.09 -7.85
CA ALA A 268 -14.40 1.16 -6.87
C ALA A 268 -13.57 0.04 -7.50
N ASP A 269 -12.47 -0.32 -6.85
CA ASP A 269 -11.61 -1.44 -7.20
C ASP A 269 -10.81 -1.87 -5.96
N ASP A 270 -10.04 -2.94 -6.05
CA ASP A 270 -9.22 -3.40 -4.94
C ASP A 270 -7.95 -4.12 -5.37
N THR A 271 -6.91 -4.03 -4.54
CA THR A 271 -5.61 -4.65 -4.85
C THR A 271 -5.06 -5.48 -3.68
N PRO A 272 -4.44 -6.66 -3.95
CA PRO A 272 -3.90 -7.49 -2.89
C PRO A 272 -2.64 -6.87 -2.29
N VAL A 273 -2.49 -6.97 -0.97
CA VAL A 273 -1.29 -6.60 -0.24
C VAL A 273 -0.85 -7.74 0.68
N LYS A 274 0.45 -8.01 0.74
CA LYS A 274 0.98 -8.99 1.68
C LYS A 274 1.07 -8.36 3.06
N VAL A 275 0.65 -9.08 4.08
CA VAL A 275 0.68 -8.64 5.48
C VAL A 275 1.33 -9.74 6.29
N LEU A 276 2.30 -9.40 7.14
CA LEU A 276 2.95 -10.40 8.01
C LEU A 276 1.93 -11.03 8.95
N ALA A 277 2.03 -12.35 9.14
CA ALA A 277 1.33 -13.10 10.16
C ALA A 277 2.38 -13.62 11.17
N PRO A 278 2.68 -12.84 12.24
CA PRO A 278 3.70 -13.22 13.23
C PRO A 278 3.48 -14.63 13.80
N GLY A 279 4.57 -15.34 14.08
CA GLY A 279 4.55 -16.71 14.60
C GLY A 279 4.56 -17.81 13.53
N ASN A 280 4.15 -17.51 12.29
CA ASN A 280 3.98 -18.53 11.25
C ASN A 280 5.01 -18.50 10.11
N GLY A 281 5.93 -17.52 10.11
CA GLY A 281 6.89 -17.30 9.02
C GLY A 281 6.24 -17.00 7.64
N LYS A 282 4.93 -16.70 7.63
CA LYS A 282 4.12 -16.53 6.41
C LYS A 282 3.50 -15.13 6.35
N THR A 283 3.06 -14.75 5.16
CA THR A 283 2.21 -13.58 4.94
C THR A 283 0.77 -14.02 4.69
N LYS A 284 -0.19 -13.27 5.21
CA LYS A 284 -1.59 -13.31 4.74
C LYS A 284 -1.80 -12.26 3.64
N THR A 285 -2.90 -12.39 2.91
CA THR A 285 -3.28 -11.46 1.83
C THR A 285 -4.40 -10.54 2.31
N GLY A 286 -4.04 -9.31 2.67
CA GLY A 286 -5.02 -8.24 2.88
C GLY A 286 -5.40 -7.58 1.56
N ARG A 287 -6.34 -6.63 1.62
CA ARG A 287 -6.78 -5.82 0.49
C ARG A 287 -6.70 -4.34 0.84
N LEU A 288 -6.29 -3.55 -0.15
CA LEU A 288 -6.58 -2.12 -0.18
C LEU A 288 -7.66 -1.91 -1.23
N TRP A 289 -8.83 -1.51 -0.76
CA TRP A 289 -9.95 -1.03 -1.57
C TRP A 289 -9.70 0.41 -1.93
N VAL A 290 -10.10 0.83 -3.12
CA VAL A 290 -10.08 2.21 -3.53
C VAL A 290 -11.50 2.65 -3.88
N TYR A 291 -11.83 3.87 -3.50
CA TYR A 291 -13.03 4.58 -3.89
C TYR A 291 -12.60 5.93 -4.45
N VAL A 292 -12.97 6.23 -5.69
CA VAL A 292 -12.54 7.47 -6.37
C VAL A 292 -13.74 8.28 -6.80
N ARG A 293 -13.76 9.53 -6.36
CA ARG A 293 -14.64 10.57 -6.88
C ARG A 293 -13.83 11.41 -7.86
N ASP A 294 -14.13 11.29 -9.14
CA ASP A 294 -13.51 12.10 -10.20
C ASP A 294 -14.50 12.21 -11.36
N ASP A 295 -15.09 13.39 -11.47
CA ASP A 295 -16.10 13.71 -12.49
C ASP A 295 -15.59 14.77 -13.47
N ARG A 296 -14.28 15.03 -13.50
CA ARG A 296 -13.67 16.00 -14.42
C ARG A 296 -13.86 15.62 -15.88
N ASN A 297 -13.89 14.32 -16.19
CA ASN A 297 -14.25 13.83 -17.53
C ASN A 297 -15.69 14.21 -17.94
N ALA A 298 -16.57 14.52 -16.99
CA ALA A 298 -17.93 15.02 -17.20
C ALA A 298 -18.05 16.54 -17.07
N GLY A 299 -16.92 17.27 -17.15
CA GLY A 299 -16.89 18.73 -17.05
C GLY A 299 -17.06 19.28 -15.63
N SER A 300 -16.99 18.43 -14.60
CA SER A 300 -17.09 18.90 -13.21
C SER A 300 -15.87 19.73 -12.80
N SER A 301 -16.13 20.82 -12.07
CA SER A 301 -15.10 21.62 -11.39
C SER A 301 -14.84 21.16 -9.95
N LEU A 302 -15.54 20.12 -9.48
CA LEU A 302 -15.36 19.61 -8.12
C LEU A 302 -14.00 18.90 -7.98
N PRO A 303 -13.30 19.05 -6.84
CA PRO A 303 -12.03 18.38 -6.58
C PRO A 303 -12.12 16.86 -6.75
N ALA A 304 -11.12 16.27 -7.39
CA ALA A 304 -10.99 14.82 -7.44
C ALA A 304 -10.46 14.30 -6.09
N ALA A 305 -10.94 13.14 -5.65
CA ALA A 305 -10.54 12.58 -4.37
C ALA A 305 -10.46 11.05 -4.41
N VAL A 306 -9.48 10.51 -3.67
CA VAL A 306 -9.30 9.07 -3.50
C VAL A 306 -9.37 8.70 -2.03
N TRP A 307 -10.24 7.75 -1.72
CA TRP A 307 -10.30 7.11 -0.43
C TRP A 307 -9.85 5.65 -0.55
N PHE A 308 -8.80 5.27 0.19
CA PHE A 308 -8.40 3.89 0.35
C PHE A 308 -8.88 3.34 1.68
N ALA A 309 -9.40 2.12 1.67
CA ALA A 309 -9.75 1.38 2.88
C ALA A 309 -8.98 0.06 2.94
N TYR A 310 -8.52 -0.32 4.12
CA TYR A 310 -7.81 -1.59 4.34
C TYR A 310 -8.76 -2.66 4.92
N SER A 311 -8.63 -3.89 4.44
CA SER A 311 -9.21 -5.07 5.08
C SER A 311 -8.23 -6.25 5.12
N ALA A 312 -8.44 -7.16 6.07
CA ALA A 312 -7.60 -8.33 6.27
C ALA A 312 -7.80 -9.43 5.21
N ASP A 313 -8.90 -9.39 4.45
CA ASP A 313 -9.22 -10.33 3.37
C ASP A 313 -10.09 -9.66 2.27
N ARG A 314 -10.49 -10.43 1.26
CA ARG A 314 -11.31 -9.96 0.11
C ARG A 314 -12.77 -10.40 0.23
N LYS A 315 -13.39 -10.36 1.41
CA LYS A 315 -14.81 -10.66 1.55
C LYS A 315 -15.68 -9.46 1.16
N GLY A 316 -16.89 -9.74 0.67
CA GLY A 316 -17.88 -8.72 0.34
C GLY A 316 -18.39 -7.91 1.54
N GLU A 317 -18.24 -8.42 2.77
CA GLU A 317 -18.61 -7.70 4.00
C GLU A 317 -17.87 -6.36 4.15
N HIS A 318 -16.63 -6.25 3.65
CA HIS A 318 -15.83 -5.02 3.73
C HIS A 318 -16.40 -3.90 2.87
N PRO A 319 -16.58 -4.05 1.55
CA PRO A 319 -17.22 -3.00 0.76
C PRO A 319 -18.67 -2.73 1.19
N GLN A 320 -19.37 -3.72 1.76
CA GLN A 320 -20.70 -3.50 2.37
C GLN A 320 -20.64 -2.57 3.57
N LEU A 321 -19.66 -2.73 4.46
CA LEU A 321 -19.41 -1.83 5.59
C LEU A 321 -18.97 -0.44 5.12
N HIS A 322 -18.03 -0.38 4.17
CA HIS A 322 -17.52 0.88 3.62
C HIS A 322 -18.64 1.73 2.98
N LEU A 323 -19.50 1.08 2.19
CA LEU A 323 -20.58 1.73 1.45
C LEU A 323 -21.94 1.62 2.14
N ALA A 324 -21.97 1.37 3.45
CA ALA A 324 -23.22 1.13 4.20
C ALA A 324 -24.21 2.31 4.11
N LYS A 325 -23.69 3.55 4.07
CA LYS A 325 -24.48 4.79 3.99
C LYS A 325 -24.49 5.44 2.60
N TYR A 326 -23.71 4.93 1.66
CA TYR A 326 -23.57 5.51 0.32
C TYR A 326 -24.86 5.38 -0.51
N GLN A 327 -25.19 6.34 -1.35
CA GLN A 327 -26.29 6.21 -2.31
C GLN A 327 -25.86 6.83 -3.63
N GLY A 328 -26.11 6.13 -4.73
CA GLY A 328 -25.67 6.59 -6.05
C GLY A 328 -25.20 5.46 -6.95
N VAL A 329 -24.33 5.77 -7.89
CA VAL A 329 -23.77 4.82 -8.86
C VAL A 329 -22.42 4.31 -8.34
N LEU A 330 -22.25 2.99 -8.29
CA LEU A 330 -20.97 2.35 -8.02
C LEU A 330 -20.44 1.81 -9.35
N GLN A 331 -19.35 2.42 -9.83
CA GLN A 331 -18.68 1.98 -11.05
C GLN A 331 -17.51 1.06 -10.70
N ALA A 332 -17.62 -0.21 -11.08
CA ALA A 332 -16.65 -1.23 -10.68
C ALA A 332 -16.46 -2.31 -11.76
N ASP A 333 -15.52 -3.23 -11.52
CA ASP A 333 -15.54 -4.52 -12.20
C ASP A 333 -16.71 -5.38 -11.69
N ALA A 334 -16.96 -6.50 -12.36
CA ALA A 334 -18.04 -7.42 -11.98
C ALA A 334 -17.63 -8.33 -10.81
N TYR A 335 -16.99 -7.77 -9.77
CA TYR A 335 -16.64 -8.53 -8.58
C TYR A 335 -17.89 -8.83 -7.74
N ALA A 336 -18.17 -10.13 -7.57
CA ALA A 336 -19.38 -10.62 -6.91
C ALA A 336 -19.56 -10.14 -5.45
N GLY A 337 -18.49 -9.69 -4.78
CA GLY A 337 -18.61 -9.15 -3.42
C GLY A 337 -19.40 -7.83 -3.34
N TYR A 338 -19.63 -7.15 -4.47
CA TYR A 338 -20.49 -5.97 -4.53
C TYR A 338 -21.98 -6.30 -4.71
N ASN A 339 -22.36 -7.52 -5.09
CA ASN A 339 -23.74 -7.85 -5.49
C ASN A 339 -24.81 -7.44 -4.46
N VAL A 340 -24.53 -7.67 -3.16
CA VAL A 340 -25.44 -7.33 -2.05
C VAL A 340 -25.75 -5.83 -1.99
N LEU A 341 -24.82 -4.96 -2.43
CA LEU A 341 -25.05 -3.51 -2.46
C LEU A 341 -26.15 -3.11 -3.42
N TYR A 342 -26.34 -3.87 -4.51
CA TYR A 342 -27.25 -3.55 -5.60
C TYR A 342 -28.69 -4.02 -5.33
N GLU A 343 -28.89 -4.97 -4.44
CA GLU A 343 -30.20 -5.63 -4.19
C GLU A 343 -31.31 -4.65 -3.78
N THR A 344 -30.96 -3.62 -3.01
CA THR A 344 -31.92 -2.63 -2.50
C THR A 344 -32.25 -1.50 -3.49
N GLY A 345 -31.50 -1.39 -4.59
CA GLY A 345 -31.58 -0.26 -5.53
C GLY A 345 -30.98 1.06 -5.02
N ARG A 346 -30.53 1.12 -3.76
CA ARG A 346 -29.81 2.28 -3.19
C ARG A 346 -28.50 2.55 -3.93
N VAL A 347 -27.79 1.49 -4.31
CA VAL A 347 -26.57 1.57 -5.12
C VAL A 347 -26.89 0.99 -6.49
N LYS A 348 -26.65 1.79 -7.53
CA LYS A 348 -26.81 1.37 -8.92
C LYS A 348 -25.48 0.86 -9.46
N GLU A 349 -25.50 -0.31 -10.09
CA GLU A 349 -24.31 -0.91 -10.68
C GLU A 349 -23.96 -0.26 -12.03
N ALA A 350 -22.72 0.19 -12.19
CA ALA A 350 -22.13 0.54 -13.48
C ALA A 350 -20.90 -0.33 -13.77
N GLY A 351 -20.92 -1.00 -14.91
CA GLY A 351 -19.89 -1.96 -15.30
C GLY A 351 -18.69 -1.30 -15.99
N CYS A 352 -17.55 -2.01 -16.00
CA CYS A 352 -16.34 -1.58 -16.68
C CYS A 352 -16.21 -2.23 -18.07
N LEU A 353 -16.40 -1.47 -19.15
CA LEU A 353 -16.23 -2.01 -20.51
C LEU A 353 -14.77 -2.35 -20.84
N ALA A 354 -13.79 -1.69 -20.21
CA ALA A 354 -12.38 -2.05 -20.37
C ALA A 354 -12.09 -3.48 -19.87
N HIS A 355 -12.74 -3.93 -18.80
CA HIS A 355 -12.65 -5.32 -18.31
C HIS A 355 -13.28 -6.32 -19.28
N ALA A 356 -14.45 -5.98 -19.84
CA ALA A 356 -15.08 -6.79 -20.89
C ALA A 356 -14.17 -6.90 -22.13
N ARG A 357 -13.65 -5.76 -22.60
CA ARG A 357 -12.72 -5.68 -23.74
C ARG A 357 -11.45 -6.49 -23.50
N ARG A 358 -10.87 -6.44 -22.28
CA ARG A 358 -9.65 -7.17 -21.92
C ARG A 358 -9.80 -8.67 -22.13
N LYS A 359 -10.95 -9.25 -21.77
CA LYS A 359 -11.23 -10.69 -21.98
C LYS A 359 -11.21 -11.10 -23.46
N ILE A 360 -11.71 -10.24 -24.35
CA ILE A 360 -11.68 -10.46 -25.80
C ILE A 360 -10.26 -10.27 -26.33
N HIS A 361 -9.59 -9.21 -25.90
CA HIS A 361 -8.22 -8.89 -26.31
C HIS A 361 -7.23 -9.99 -25.92
N ASP A 362 -7.35 -10.56 -24.72
CA ASP A 362 -6.48 -11.66 -24.28
C ASP A 362 -6.64 -12.91 -25.17
N GLU A 363 -7.86 -13.17 -25.65
CA GLU A 363 -8.10 -14.23 -26.64
C GLU A 363 -7.53 -13.88 -28.00
N ASP A 364 -7.68 -12.64 -28.45
CA ASP A 364 -7.12 -12.17 -29.73
C ASP A 364 -5.58 -12.29 -29.77
N VAL A 365 -4.90 -11.88 -28.69
CA VAL A 365 -3.44 -12.02 -28.54
C VAL A 365 -3.01 -13.49 -28.57
N ARG A 366 -3.82 -14.38 -27.99
CA ARG A 366 -3.54 -15.82 -27.95
C ARG A 366 -3.82 -16.50 -29.29
N ARG A 367 -4.93 -16.13 -29.93
CA ARG A 367 -5.44 -16.71 -31.17
C ARG A 367 -6.30 -15.67 -31.91
N PRO A 368 -5.69 -14.87 -32.80
CA PRO A 368 -6.44 -13.86 -33.54
C PRO A 368 -7.40 -14.52 -34.53
N THR A 369 -8.62 -14.02 -34.60
CA THR A 369 -9.68 -14.46 -35.51
C THR A 369 -10.45 -13.26 -36.02
N GLU A 370 -11.18 -13.41 -37.13
CA GLU A 370 -12.07 -12.34 -37.62
C GLU A 370 -13.10 -11.93 -36.55
N MET A 371 -13.59 -12.90 -35.78
CA MET A 371 -14.54 -12.66 -34.69
C MET A 371 -13.92 -11.85 -33.54
N THR A 372 -12.69 -12.14 -33.11
CA THR A 372 -12.04 -11.36 -32.05
C THR A 372 -11.75 -9.93 -32.51
N GLN A 373 -11.29 -9.77 -33.74
CA GLN A 373 -11.02 -8.45 -34.34
C GLN A 373 -12.29 -7.62 -34.53
N GLU A 374 -13.37 -8.24 -35.01
CA GLU A 374 -14.67 -7.56 -35.17
C GLU A 374 -15.25 -7.12 -33.82
N ALA A 375 -15.17 -7.97 -32.79
CA ALA A 375 -15.61 -7.61 -31.45
C ALA A 375 -14.81 -6.41 -30.89
N LEU A 376 -13.48 -6.40 -31.09
CA LEU A 376 -12.63 -5.29 -30.67
C LEU A 376 -12.92 -4.00 -31.45
N ARG A 377 -13.20 -4.09 -32.75
CA ARG A 377 -13.56 -2.95 -33.60
C ARG A 377 -14.86 -2.28 -33.14
N ARG A 378 -15.91 -3.07 -32.90
CA ARG A 378 -17.20 -2.57 -32.38
C ARG A 378 -17.05 -1.87 -31.05
N ILE A 379 -16.20 -2.40 -30.16
CA ILE A 379 -15.90 -1.73 -28.89
C ILE A 379 -15.09 -0.45 -29.12
N ALA A 380 -14.14 -0.44 -30.06
CA ALA A 380 -13.32 0.73 -30.36
C ALA A 380 -14.18 1.93 -30.83
N GLU A 381 -15.19 1.70 -31.67
CA GLU A 381 -16.12 2.75 -32.13
C GLU A 381 -16.84 3.45 -30.96
N LEU A 382 -17.12 2.74 -29.86
CA LEU A 382 -17.68 3.36 -28.65
C LEU A 382 -16.67 4.26 -27.96
N TYR A 383 -15.40 3.85 -27.89
CA TYR A 383 -14.33 4.65 -27.29
C TYR A 383 -13.99 5.89 -28.13
N ASP A 384 -14.15 5.83 -29.45
CA ASP A 384 -13.98 6.99 -30.33
C ASP A 384 -15.01 8.07 -29.98
N ILE A 385 -16.29 7.70 -29.78
CA ILE A 385 -17.33 8.63 -29.31
C ILE A 385 -16.99 9.20 -27.94
N GLU A 386 -16.56 8.36 -26.99
CA GLU A 386 -16.23 8.81 -25.63
C GLU A 386 -15.01 9.75 -25.61
N ALA A 387 -14.08 9.60 -26.54
CA ALA A 387 -12.94 10.50 -26.70
C ALA A 387 -13.38 11.89 -27.19
N GLU A 388 -14.36 11.96 -28.09
CA GLU A 388 -14.91 13.23 -28.61
C GLU A 388 -15.63 14.05 -27.53
N ILE A 389 -16.38 13.38 -26.64
CA ILE A 389 -17.24 14.06 -25.64
C ILE A 389 -16.56 14.27 -24.27
N ARG A 390 -15.33 13.76 -24.08
CA ARG A 390 -14.63 13.87 -22.79
C ARG A 390 -14.39 15.34 -22.42
N GLY A 391 -14.72 15.68 -21.19
CA GLY A 391 -14.65 17.05 -20.66
C GLY A 391 -15.93 17.87 -20.89
N SER A 392 -16.87 17.36 -21.70
CA SER A 392 -18.18 17.99 -21.88
C SER A 392 -19.08 17.73 -20.66
N PRO A 393 -20.07 18.61 -20.37
CA PRO A 393 -21.03 18.38 -19.30
C PRO A 393 -21.79 17.06 -19.43
N ALA A 394 -22.17 16.47 -18.30
CA ALA A 394 -22.90 15.20 -18.25
C ALA A 394 -24.14 15.16 -19.17
N GLU A 395 -24.90 16.26 -19.26
CA GLU A 395 -26.09 16.35 -20.12
C GLU A 395 -25.76 16.21 -21.61
N GLU A 396 -24.69 16.86 -22.07
CA GLU A 396 -24.21 16.79 -23.46
C GLU A 396 -23.68 15.39 -23.76
N ARG A 397 -22.88 14.82 -22.84
CA ARG A 397 -22.40 13.43 -22.96
C ARG A 397 -23.57 12.46 -23.13
N LEU A 398 -24.60 12.59 -22.30
CA LEU A 398 -25.79 11.75 -22.37
C LEU A 398 -26.56 11.92 -23.68
N ALA A 399 -26.69 13.15 -24.19
CA ALA A 399 -27.35 13.42 -25.46
C ALA A 399 -26.63 12.73 -26.63
N VAL A 400 -25.30 12.85 -26.72
CA VAL A 400 -24.49 12.19 -27.75
C VAL A 400 -24.58 10.66 -27.63
N ARG A 401 -24.49 10.12 -26.41
CA ARG A 401 -24.59 8.67 -26.17
C ARG A 401 -25.95 8.12 -26.59
N LYS A 402 -27.06 8.82 -26.30
CA LYS A 402 -28.40 8.44 -26.76
C LYS A 402 -28.51 8.44 -28.29
N ALA A 403 -27.90 9.41 -28.96
CA ALA A 403 -27.94 9.53 -30.41
C ALA A 403 -27.05 8.48 -31.13
N ARG A 404 -25.88 8.17 -30.58
CA ARG A 404 -24.84 7.34 -31.25
C ARG A 404 -24.55 6.04 -30.50
N SER A 405 -24.07 6.11 -29.26
CA SER A 405 -23.56 4.95 -28.50
C SER A 405 -24.62 3.88 -28.23
N VAL A 406 -25.88 4.26 -27.98
CA VAL A 406 -26.98 3.30 -27.72
C VAL A 406 -27.18 2.34 -28.90
N GLN A 407 -27.12 2.85 -30.14
CA GLN A 407 -27.30 2.03 -31.34
C GLN A 407 -26.13 1.07 -31.54
N LEU A 408 -24.89 1.54 -31.30
CA LEU A 408 -23.68 0.71 -31.38
C LEU A 408 -23.66 -0.38 -30.30
N MET A 409 -24.06 -0.04 -29.07
CA MET A 409 -24.23 -1.02 -27.99
C MET A 409 -25.27 -2.07 -28.38
N GLN A 410 -26.45 -1.68 -28.85
CA GLN A 410 -27.44 -2.67 -29.28
C GLN A 410 -26.92 -3.56 -30.42
N SER A 411 -26.24 -2.99 -31.42
CA SER A 411 -25.62 -3.76 -32.50
C SER A 411 -24.56 -4.75 -31.99
N LEU A 412 -23.75 -4.34 -31.01
CA LEU A 412 -22.78 -5.22 -30.35
C LEU A 412 -23.48 -6.37 -29.61
N TYR A 413 -24.57 -6.11 -28.88
CA TYR A 413 -25.34 -7.13 -28.17
C TYR A 413 -25.90 -8.19 -29.12
N ASP A 414 -26.61 -7.76 -30.15
CA ASP A 414 -27.26 -8.66 -31.11
C ASP A 414 -26.23 -9.52 -31.84
N TRP A 415 -25.09 -8.91 -32.22
CA TRP A 415 -23.98 -9.61 -32.85
C TRP A 415 -23.35 -10.63 -31.90
N ILE A 416 -23.08 -10.28 -30.64
CA ILE A 416 -22.53 -11.19 -29.63
C ILE A 416 -23.48 -12.38 -29.43
N GLN A 417 -24.78 -12.16 -29.32
CA GLN A 417 -25.76 -13.23 -29.15
C GLN A 417 -25.76 -14.21 -30.33
N LEU A 418 -25.61 -13.70 -31.57
CA LEU A 418 -25.52 -14.53 -32.76
C LEU A 418 -24.24 -15.36 -32.76
N GLN A 419 -23.08 -14.73 -32.54
CA GLN A 419 -21.78 -15.43 -32.51
C GLN A 419 -21.70 -16.43 -31.36
N ARG A 420 -22.32 -16.12 -30.22
CA ARG A 420 -22.31 -17.03 -29.07
C ARG A 420 -22.93 -18.40 -29.36
N LYS A 421 -23.87 -18.49 -30.32
CA LYS A 421 -24.51 -19.75 -30.75
C LYS A 421 -23.58 -20.65 -31.57
N THR A 422 -22.55 -20.10 -32.22
CA THR A 422 -21.59 -20.86 -33.02
C THR A 422 -20.43 -21.41 -32.18
N LEU A 423 -20.27 -20.89 -30.95
CA LEU A 423 -19.17 -21.25 -30.07
C LEU A 423 -19.54 -22.38 -29.09
N SER A 424 -18.62 -23.32 -28.93
CA SER A 424 -18.69 -24.29 -27.84
C SER A 424 -18.67 -23.60 -26.48
N LYS A 425 -19.40 -24.15 -25.51
CA LYS A 425 -19.46 -23.64 -24.12
C LYS A 425 -18.09 -23.54 -23.44
N HIS A 426 -17.11 -24.32 -23.89
CA HIS A 426 -15.76 -24.35 -23.31
C HIS A 426 -14.77 -23.38 -23.99
N ALA A 427 -15.17 -22.70 -25.07
CA ALA A 427 -14.31 -21.75 -25.74
C ALA A 427 -14.06 -20.51 -24.87
N GLU A 428 -12.82 -20.02 -24.81
CA GLU A 428 -12.49 -18.79 -24.06
C GLU A 428 -13.27 -17.58 -24.59
N MET A 429 -13.44 -17.48 -25.91
CA MET A 429 -14.29 -16.44 -26.52
C MET A 429 -15.75 -16.54 -26.05
N ALA A 430 -16.28 -17.75 -25.86
CA ALA A 430 -17.64 -17.93 -25.34
C ALA A 430 -17.77 -17.38 -23.92
N LYS A 431 -16.76 -17.59 -23.06
CA LYS A 431 -16.72 -17.01 -21.71
C LYS A 431 -16.63 -15.48 -21.74
N ALA A 432 -15.89 -14.90 -22.69
CA ALA A 432 -15.80 -13.45 -22.86
C ALA A 432 -17.15 -12.84 -23.28
N PHE A 433 -17.87 -13.50 -24.19
CA PHE A 433 -19.22 -13.11 -24.57
C PHE A 433 -20.24 -13.31 -23.45
N ASP A 434 -20.18 -14.43 -22.74
CA ASP A 434 -21.06 -14.68 -21.59
C ASP A 434 -20.87 -13.60 -20.51
N TYR A 435 -19.64 -13.12 -20.30
CA TYR A 435 -19.39 -11.99 -19.41
C TYR A 435 -20.14 -10.73 -19.84
N ILE A 436 -20.06 -10.34 -21.12
CA ILE A 436 -20.77 -9.15 -21.62
C ILE A 436 -22.28 -9.32 -21.50
N LEU A 437 -22.81 -10.50 -21.86
CA LEU A 437 -24.24 -10.79 -21.81
C LEU A 437 -24.78 -10.78 -20.37
N ASN A 438 -24.05 -11.38 -19.42
CA ASN A 438 -24.46 -11.44 -18.02
C ASN A 438 -24.44 -10.08 -17.33
N HIS A 439 -23.55 -9.18 -17.76
CA HIS A 439 -23.39 -7.84 -17.17
C HIS A 439 -23.92 -6.72 -18.07
N TRP A 440 -24.78 -7.05 -19.05
CA TRP A 440 -25.23 -6.10 -20.07
C TRP A 440 -25.83 -4.82 -19.51
N ASN A 441 -26.72 -4.94 -18.51
CA ASN A 441 -27.37 -3.78 -17.91
C ASN A 441 -26.36 -2.83 -17.26
N ALA A 442 -25.40 -3.36 -16.51
CA ALA A 442 -24.34 -2.58 -15.86
C ALA A 442 -23.39 -1.96 -16.89
N LEU A 443 -22.98 -2.73 -17.91
CA LEU A 443 -22.11 -2.25 -18.99
C LEU A 443 -22.75 -1.17 -19.86
N ASN A 444 -24.08 -1.12 -19.92
CA ASN A 444 -24.83 -0.12 -20.68
C ASN A 444 -25.25 1.09 -19.83
N GLU A 445 -24.87 1.15 -18.55
CA GLU A 445 -25.29 2.22 -17.65
C GLU A 445 -24.72 3.59 -18.06
N PHE A 446 -23.51 3.63 -18.65
CA PHE A 446 -22.94 4.87 -19.17
C PHE A 446 -23.80 5.52 -20.27
N CYS A 447 -24.56 4.73 -21.04
CA CYS A 447 -25.51 5.25 -22.03
C CYS A 447 -26.77 5.87 -21.40
N ARG A 448 -27.03 5.62 -20.12
CA ARG A 448 -28.22 6.07 -19.39
C ARG A 448 -27.93 7.24 -18.45
N ASP A 449 -26.68 7.35 -18.00
CA ASP A 449 -26.20 8.38 -17.09
C ASP A 449 -24.95 9.08 -17.65
N GLY A 450 -25.02 10.40 -17.81
CA GLY A 450 -23.94 11.23 -18.34
C GLY A 450 -22.72 11.37 -17.43
N TRP A 451 -22.87 11.09 -16.13
CA TRP A 451 -21.77 11.12 -15.16
C TRP A 451 -20.90 9.86 -15.19
N VAL A 452 -21.50 8.74 -15.60
CA VAL A 452 -20.86 7.43 -15.64
C VAL A 452 -19.87 7.37 -16.79
N GLU A 453 -18.67 6.86 -16.51
CA GLU A 453 -17.64 6.64 -17.52
C GLU A 453 -17.94 5.32 -18.28
N ILE A 454 -17.39 5.14 -19.47
CA ILE A 454 -17.48 3.85 -20.18
C ILE A 454 -16.69 2.72 -19.46
N ASP A 455 -15.72 3.10 -18.62
CA ASP A 455 -14.87 2.15 -17.90
C ASP A 455 -14.45 2.65 -16.50
N ASN A 456 -13.86 1.75 -15.72
CA ASN A 456 -13.39 2.00 -14.36
C ASN A 456 -11.88 2.33 -14.30
N ASN A 457 -11.27 2.81 -15.39
CA ASN A 457 -9.82 3.04 -15.42
C ASN A 457 -9.38 4.11 -14.40
N ILE A 458 -10.25 5.03 -14.00
CA ILE A 458 -9.97 6.02 -12.94
C ILE A 458 -9.66 5.30 -11.61
N GLY A 459 -10.48 4.32 -11.21
CA GLY A 459 -10.26 3.48 -10.03
C GLY A 459 -8.97 2.65 -10.15
N GLU A 460 -8.78 1.96 -11.27
CA GLU A 460 -7.57 1.16 -11.54
C GLU A 460 -6.28 2.01 -11.49
N ASN A 461 -6.35 3.24 -12.03
CA ASN A 461 -5.23 4.17 -12.05
C ASN A 461 -4.84 4.67 -10.65
N ALA A 462 -5.81 4.91 -9.77
CA ALA A 462 -5.55 5.30 -8.39
C ALA A 462 -4.77 4.20 -7.62
N LEU A 463 -5.03 2.93 -7.89
CA LEU A 463 -4.31 1.79 -7.30
C LEU A 463 -2.86 1.66 -7.79
N ARG A 464 -2.44 2.34 -8.86
CA ARG A 464 -1.07 2.22 -9.39
C ARG A 464 -0.01 2.65 -8.37
N SER A 465 -0.27 3.70 -7.58
CA SER A 465 0.64 4.14 -6.51
C SER A 465 0.89 3.02 -5.51
N VAL A 466 -0.18 2.32 -5.08
CA VAL A 466 -0.07 1.16 -4.19
C VAL A 466 0.67 0.00 -4.86
N ALA A 467 0.39 -0.25 -6.15
CA ALA A 467 0.98 -1.34 -6.91
C ALA A 467 2.50 -1.20 -7.10
N VAL A 468 3.01 0.02 -7.27
CA VAL A 468 4.46 0.30 -7.30
C VAL A 468 5.05 0.18 -5.90
N GLY A 469 4.41 0.77 -4.89
CA GLY A 469 4.86 0.70 -3.50
C GLY A 469 5.05 -0.73 -3.00
N ARG A 470 4.05 -1.60 -3.19
CA ARG A 470 4.11 -2.99 -2.70
C ARG A 470 5.23 -3.82 -3.34
N LYS A 471 5.72 -3.45 -4.54
CA LYS A 471 6.91 -4.07 -5.14
C LYS A 471 8.20 -3.71 -4.40
N ASN A 472 8.25 -2.55 -3.76
CA ASN A 472 9.46 -2.03 -3.10
C ASN A 472 9.55 -2.40 -1.61
N TYR A 473 8.46 -2.35 -0.85
CA TYR A 473 8.49 -2.69 0.59
C TYR A 473 7.92 -4.09 0.93
N LEU A 474 7.48 -4.85 -0.08
CA LEU A 474 7.09 -6.28 -0.06
C LEU A 474 5.90 -6.70 0.81
N PHE A 475 5.72 -6.12 2.01
CA PHE A 475 4.64 -6.45 2.94
C PHE A 475 4.35 -5.32 3.94
N PHE A 476 3.15 -5.33 4.52
CA PHE A 476 2.81 -4.59 5.74
C PHE A 476 3.15 -5.43 6.98
N GLY A 477 3.64 -4.77 8.03
CA GLY A 477 4.06 -5.46 9.26
C GLY A 477 2.90 -6.01 10.11
N SER A 478 1.70 -5.47 9.93
CA SER A 478 0.47 -5.84 10.64
C SER A 478 -0.75 -5.26 9.92
N ASP A 479 -1.96 -5.63 10.34
CA ASP A 479 -3.21 -5.02 9.85
C ASP A 479 -3.24 -3.51 10.13
N LYS A 480 -2.84 -3.08 11.32
CA LYS A 480 -2.67 -1.65 11.67
C LYS A 480 -1.72 -0.92 10.72
N GLY A 481 -0.67 -1.60 10.24
CA GLY A 481 0.22 -1.06 9.22
C GLY A 481 -0.46 -0.87 7.86
N GLY A 482 -1.39 -1.77 7.50
CA GLY A 482 -2.26 -1.64 6.33
C GLY A 482 -3.25 -0.49 6.46
N GLU A 483 -3.89 -0.33 7.61
CA GLU A 483 -4.76 0.82 7.91
C GLU A 483 -4.00 2.16 7.83
N SER A 484 -2.80 2.20 8.43
CA SER A 484 -1.95 3.40 8.38
C SER A 484 -1.58 3.75 6.95
N ALA A 485 -1.27 2.74 6.13
CA ALA A 485 -1.02 2.93 4.71
C ALA A 485 -2.26 3.45 3.96
N ALA A 486 -3.46 2.94 4.25
CA ALA A 486 -4.70 3.39 3.63
C ALA A 486 -4.96 4.88 3.88
N ILE A 487 -4.78 5.33 5.13
CA ILE A 487 -4.91 6.74 5.52
C ILE A 487 -3.96 7.62 4.72
N ILE A 488 -2.67 7.28 4.74
CA ILE A 488 -1.63 8.10 4.12
C ILE A 488 -1.77 8.10 2.59
N TYR A 489 -2.07 6.95 1.97
CA TYR A 489 -2.31 6.88 0.53
C TYR A 489 -3.52 7.73 0.11
N SER A 490 -4.59 7.74 0.89
CA SER A 490 -5.80 8.51 0.55
C SER A 490 -5.47 9.99 0.40
N LEU A 491 -4.75 10.53 1.38
CA LEU A 491 -4.39 11.95 1.42
C LEU A 491 -3.37 12.32 0.32
N LEU A 492 -2.29 11.53 0.18
CA LEU A 492 -1.21 11.87 -0.77
C LEU A 492 -1.60 11.63 -2.23
N VAL A 493 -2.39 10.59 -2.52
CA VAL A 493 -2.91 10.38 -3.89
C VAL A 493 -3.94 11.46 -4.23
N THR A 494 -4.74 11.92 -3.27
CA THR A 494 -5.63 13.07 -3.45
C THR A 494 -4.85 14.36 -3.74
N CYS A 495 -3.72 14.61 -3.06
CA CYS A 495 -2.85 15.74 -3.39
C CYS A 495 -2.41 15.68 -4.87
N LYS A 496 -1.91 14.52 -5.30
CA LYS A 496 -1.50 14.29 -6.69
C LYS A 496 -2.63 14.52 -7.69
N GLN A 497 -3.85 14.11 -7.38
CA GLN A 497 -5.00 14.29 -8.28
C GLN A 497 -5.42 15.76 -8.45
N ASN A 498 -5.14 16.60 -7.45
CA ASN A 498 -5.44 18.03 -7.44
C ASN A 498 -4.21 18.89 -7.75
N GLU A 499 -3.12 18.31 -8.24
CA GLU A 499 -1.87 19.02 -8.59
C GLU A 499 -1.26 19.80 -7.41
N VAL A 500 -1.49 19.31 -6.19
CA VAL A 500 -0.92 19.86 -4.96
C VAL A 500 0.34 19.08 -4.61
N GLU A 501 1.44 19.80 -4.31
CA GLU A 501 2.68 19.14 -3.95
C GLU A 501 2.55 18.46 -2.57
N PRO A 502 2.61 17.12 -2.49
CA PRO A 502 2.22 16.40 -1.28
C PRO A 502 3.13 16.67 -0.09
N GLU A 503 4.41 16.98 -0.30
CA GLU A 503 5.35 17.27 0.80
C GLU A 503 5.05 18.62 1.46
N ASP A 504 4.78 19.65 0.67
CA ASP A 504 4.46 20.99 1.16
C ASP A 504 3.12 21.02 1.89
N TRP A 505 2.09 20.42 1.28
CA TRP A 505 0.78 20.27 1.93
C TRP A 505 0.90 19.53 3.26
N LEU A 506 1.61 18.40 3.28
CA LEU A 506 1.72 17.59 4.48
C LEU A 506 2.53 18.29 5.57
N ARG A 507 3.57 19.05 5.21
CA ARG A 507 4.32 19.88 6.15
C ARG A 507 3.41 20.89 6.84
N GLU A 508 2.65 21.67 6.06
CA GLU A 508 1.75 22.70 6.61
C GLU A 508 0.62 22.08 7.45
N VAL A 509 0.03 20.98 6.98
CA VAL A 509 -0.99 20.26 7.73
C VAL A 509 -0.44 19.79 9.07
N ILE A 510 0.73 19.15 9.09
CA ILE A 510 1.32 18.63 10.34
C ILE A 510 1.62 19.77 11.34
N GLU A 511 2.02 20.95 10.86
CA GLU A 511 2.26 22.13 11.72
C GLU A 511 0.96 22.64 12.36
N LYS A 512 -0.14 22.68 11.59
CA LYS A 512 -1.42 23.23 12.04
C LYS A 512 -2.27 22.24 12.85
N LEU A 513 -2.15 20.94 12.59
CA LEU A 513 -3.14 19.93 13.01
C LEU A 513 -3.36 19.84 14.52
N ASN A 514 -2.33 20.11 15.33
CA ASN A 514 -2.45 20.03 16.78
C ASN A 514 -3.36 21.12 17.37
N ASP A 515 -3.41 22.29 16.73
CA ASP A 515 -4.15 23.46 17.21
C ASP A 515 -5.41 23.74 16.35
N TRP A 516 -5.63 22.97 15.28
CA TRP A 516 -6.75 23.18 14.37
C TRP A 516 -8.08 22.72 14.98
N PRO A 517 -9.17 23.50 14.85
CA PRO A 517 -10.48 23.09 15.34
C PRO A 517 -10.96 21.79 14.67
N SER A 518 -11.37 20.82 15.49
CA SER A 518 -11.75 19.47 15.01
C SER A 518 -12.93 19.48 14.02
N ASN A 519 -13.84 20.44 14.15
CA ASN A 519 -14.98 20.65 13.25
C ASN A 519 -14.62 21.35 11.92
N GLN A 520 -13.40 21.90 11.80
CA GLN A 520 -12.90 22.61 10.61
C GLN A 520 -11.78 21.85 9.91
N VAL A 521 -11.52 20.59 10.27
CA VAL A 521 -10.44 19.79 9.66
C VAL A 521 -10.59 19.64 8.14
N HIS A 522 -11.83 19.67 7.62
CA HIS A 522 -12.08 19.63 6.18
C HIS A 522 -11.45 20.80 5.41
N GLU A 523 -11.20 21.94 6.07
CA GLU A 523 -10.50 23.09 5.47
C GLU A 523 -9.04 22.79 5.15
N LEU A 524 -8.44 21.78 5.79
CA LEU A 524 -7.06 21.35 5.55
C LEU A 524 -6.95 20.26 4.45
N LEU A 525 -8.06 19.90 3.78
CA LEU A 525 -8.03 18.95 2.66
C LEU A 525 -7.23 19.50 1.47
N PRO A 526 -6.63 18.63 0.63
CA PRO A 526 -5.61 19.04 -0.34
C PRO A 526 -6.02 20.18 -1.28
N TRP A 527 -7.24 20.19 -1.80
CA TRP A 527 -7.69 21.21 -2.77
C TRP A 527 -7.89 22.62 -2.18
N ASN A 528 -7.89 22.76 -0.85
CA ASN A 528 -7.92 24.08 -0.20
C ASN A 528 -6.51 24.67 -0.06
N PHE A 529 -5.47 23.90 -0.40
CA PHE A 529 -4.09 24.35 -0.31
C PHE A 529 -3.73 25.22 -1.50
N SER A 530 -3.45 26.49 -1.23
CA SER A 530 -2.87 27.40 -2.22
C SER A 530 -1.35 27.31 -2.09
N SER A 531 -0.69 26.59 -2.98
CA SER A 531 0.77 26.65 -3.06
C SER A 531 1.20 28.07 -3.41
N VAL A 532 2.06 28.66 -2.59
CA VAL A 532 2.82 29.85 -3.01
C VAL A 532 3.76 29.37 -4.10
N LYS A 533 3.43 29.66 -5.37
CA LYS A 533 4.29 29.38 -6.52
C LYS A 533 5.52 30.29 -6.54
#